data_AF-A0A946YL81-F1
#
_entry.id   AF-A0A946YL81-F1
#
_cell.length_a   1.000
_cell.length_b   1.000
_cell.length_c   1.000
_cell.angle_alpha   90.00
_cell.angle_beta   90.00
_cell.angle_gamma   90.00
#
_symmetry.space_group_name_H-M   'P 1'
#
loop_
_entity.id
_entity.type
_entity.pdbx_description
1 polymer ?
#
loop_
_entity_poly.entity_id
_entity_poly.type
_entity_poly.pdbx_seq_one_letter_code
_entity_poly.pdbx_strand_id
1 'polypeptide(L)'
;MRKIENWVNIAASIGVLLGILFLALEIRQNTEMMRSQARDAITEKQMMFSEWVSTEPEMAVAIVAATEGLEEMSPEHRMMYSYFLTGVWREWENSYYQYQQGLFDADEFEPRTLRWRAQMEPGAARALWAGTRLWYAPGFRSVVDGFVDEIVAEIRQFETAR
;
A
#
# COMPACT_ATOMS: atom_id res chain seq x y z
N MET A 1 30.56 -54.20 14.95
CA MET A 1 29.17 -53.84 14.61
C MET A 1 28.72 -52.60 15.37
N ARG A 2 28.57 -52.63 16.70
CA ARG A 2 28.19 -51.46 17.55
C ARG A 2 28.93 -50.13 17.31
N LYS A 3 30.25 -50.16 17.03
CA LYS A 3 31.01 -48.93 16.74
C LYS A 3 30.58 -48.28 15.41
N ILE A 4 30.27 -49.08 14.39
CA ILE A 4 29.86 -48.59 13.06
C ILE A 4 28.45 -47.99 13.14
N GLU A 5 27.53 -48.66 13.82
CA GLU A 5 26.17 -48.16 14.09
C GLU A 5 26.19 -46.79 14.79
N ASN A 6 27.07 -46.60 15.78
CA ASN A 6 27.22 -45.32 16.45
C ASN A 6 27.71 -44.21 15.51
N TRP A 7 28.69 -44.48 14.64
CA TRP A 7 29.18 -43.51 13.66
C TRP A 7 28.12 -43.15 12.62
N VAL A 8 27.33 -44.13 12.16
CA VAL A 8 26.21 -43.89 11.23
C VAL A 8 25.14 -43.02 11.88
N ASN A 9 24.78 -43.29 13.14
CA ASN A 9 23.79 -42.48 13.86
C ASN A 9 24.26 -41.04 14.08
N ILE A 10 25.54 -40.83 14.40
CA ILE A 10 26.14 -39.51 14.52
C ILE A 10 26.11 -38.79 13.17
N ALA A 11 26.53 -39.45 12.08
CA ALA A 11 26.52 -38.86 10.75
C ALA A 11 25.10 -38.51 10.28
N ALA A 12 24.11 -39.37 10.54
CA ALA A 12 22.71 -39.11 10.24
C ALA A 12 22.18 -37.91 11.02
N SER A 13 22.48 -37.84 12.32
CA SER A 13 22.07 -36.71 13.17
C SER A 13 22.69 -35.38 12.70
N ILE A 14 23.97 -35.40 12.33
CA ILE A 14 24.65 -34.24 11.75
C ILE A 14 24.01 -33.85 10.41
N GLY A 15 23.70 -34.83 9.55
CA GLY A 15 23.03 -34.57 8.28
C GLY A 15 21.67 -33.89 8.46
N VAL A 16 20.88 -34.34 9.44
CA VAL A 16 19.60 -33.68 9.79
C VAL A 16 19.82 -32.25 10.28
N LEU A 17 20.79 -32.03 11.17
CA LEU A 17 21.10 -30.69 11.68
C LEU A 17 21.56 -29.73 10.57
N LEU A 18 22.44 -30.20 9.68
CA LEU A 18 22.88 -29.42 8.51
C LEU A 18 21.72 -29.12 7.56
N GLY A 19 20.82 -30.09 7.35
CA GLY A 19 19.62 -29.89 6.55
C GLY A 19 18.68 -28.82 7.12
N ILE A 20 18.45 -28.83 8.44
CA ILE A 20 17.64 -27.80 9.11
C ILE A 20 18.31 -26.42 9.01
N LEU A 21 19.63 -26.35 9.21
CA LEU A 21 20.37 -25.09 9.10
C LEU A 21 20.30 -24.53 7.68
N PHE A 22 20.48 -25.39 6.67
CA PHE A 22 20.38 -25.01 5.27
C PHE A 22 18.97 -24.48 4.94
N LEU A 23 17.92 -25.18 5.34
CA LEU A 23 16.53 -24.74 5.17
C LEU A 23 16.27 -23.39 5.85
N ALA A 24 16.78 -23.18 7.06
CA ALA A 24 16.62 -21.92 7.77
C ALA A 24 17.29 -20.75 7.03
N LEU A 25 18.45 -20.99 6.40
CA LEU A 25 19.12 -19.99 5.56
C LEU A 25 18.33 -19.72 4.28
N GLU A 26 17.81 -20.75 3.60
CA GLU A 26 16.99 -20.60 2.40
C GLU A 26 15.72 -19.79 2.66
N ILE A 27 15.01 -20.07 3.76
CA ILE A 27 13.80 -19.33 4.14
C ILE A 27 14.11 -17.85 4.36
N ARG A 28 15.25 -17.53 5.00
CA ARG A 28 15.68 -16.14 5.20
C ARG A 28 15.97 -15.43 3.88
N GLN A 29 16.74 -16.06 3.00
CA GLN A 29 17.05 -15.51 1.68
C GLN A 29 15.79 -15.32 0.82
N ASN A 30 14.87 -16.28 0.87
CA ASN A 30 13.58 -16.18 0.18
C ASN A 30 12.75 -15.01 0.72
N THR A 31 12.71 -14.84 2.05
CA THR A 31 11.99 -13.71 2.68
C THR A 31 12.57 -12.37 2.25
N GLU A 32 13.89 -12.22 2.22
CA GLU A 32 14.56 -11.00 1.75
C GLU A 32 14.26 -10.72 0.27
N MET A 33 14.26 -11.76 -0.57
CA MET A 33 13.90 -11.64 -1.99
C MET A 33 12.44 -11.21 -2.19
N MET A 34 11.50 -11.80 -1.45
CA MET A 34 10.09 -11.41 -1.51
C MET A 34 9.88 -9.95 -1.10
N ARG A 35 10.59 -9.48 -0.07
CA ARG A 35 10.55 -8.06 0.34
C ARG A 35 11.06 -7.13 -0.76
N SER A 36 12.14 -7.49 -1.44
CA SER A 36 12.66 -6.70 -2.57
C SER A 36 11.65 -6.64 -3.72
N GLN A 37 11.10 -7.78 -4.13
CA GLN A 37 10.12 -7.85 -5.23
C GLN A 37 8.85 -7.07 -4.92
N ALA A 38 8.38 -7.14 -3.67
CA ALA A 38 7.27 -6.34 -3.15
C ALA A 38 7.52 -4.84 -3.30
N ARG A 39 8.69 -4.37 -2.83
CA ARG A 39 9.14 -2.98 -2.93
C ARG A 39 9.20 -2.52 -4.38
N ASP A 40 9.81 -3.33 -5.25
CA ASP A 40 9.97 -3.00 -6.67
C ASP A 40 8.61 -2.89 -7.37
N ALA A 41 7.71 -3.87 -7.16
CA ALA A 41 6.39 -3.88 -7.80
C ALA A 41 5.48 -2.72 -7.34
N ILE A 42 5.59 -2.30 -6.07
CA ILE A 42 4.85 -1.13 -5.57
C ILE A 42 5.46 0.16 -6.13
N THR A 43 6.79 0.27 -6.16
CA THR A 43 7.49 1.43 -6.72
C THR A 43 7.17 1.61 -8.20
N GLU A 44 7.14 0.52 -8.98
CA GLU A 44 6.78 0.53 -10.39
C GLU A 44 5.36 1.09 -10.60
N LYS A 45 4.36 0.62 -9.84
CA LYS A 45 2.99 1.15 -9.90
C LYS A 45 2.93 2.65 -9.57
N GLN A 46 3.70 3.09 -8.57
CA GLN A 46 3.75 4.51 -8.20
C GLN A 46 4.43 5.35 -9.28
N MET A 47 5.46 4.83 -9.94
CA MET A 47 6.08 5.45 -11.10
C MET A 47 5.10 5.54 -12.27
N MET A 48 4.33 4.48 -12.56
CA MET A 48 3.29 4.52 -13.60
C MET A 48 2.24 5.60 -13.35
N PHE A 49 1.76 5.77 -12.12
CA PHE A 49 0.85 6.86 -11.80
C PHE A 49 1.49 8.23 -11.99
N SER A 50 2.76 8.37 -11.62
CA SER A 50 3.50 9.63 -11.78
C SER A 50 3.73 9.95 -13.25
N GLU A 51 4.06 8.92 -14.05
CA GLU A 51 4.19 9.01 -15.50
C GLU A 51 2.86 9.47 -16.11
N TRP A 52 1.74 8.80 -15.78
CA TRP A 52 0.43 9.16 -16.32
C TRP A 52 0.07 10.63 -16.08
N VAL A 53 0.30 11.13 -14.85
CA VAL A 53 0.05 12.54 -14.52
C VAL A 53 1.00 13.48 -15.28
N SER A 54 2.24 13.04 -15.56
CA SER A 54 3.25 13.85 -16.24
C SER A 54 3.11 13.89 -17.77
N THR A 55 2.51 12.86 -18.37
CA THR A 55 2.44 12.69 -19.83
C THR A 55 1.05 12.93 -20.40
N GLU A 56 -0.01 12.85 -19.60
CA GLU A 56 -1.40 13.10 -20.04
C GLU A 56 -1.93 14.44 -19.52
N PRO A 57 -1.95 15.51 -20.34
CA PRO A 57 -2.35 16.84 -19.90
C PRO A 57 -3.77 16.90 -19.34
N GLU A 58 -4.71 16.11 -19.89
CA GLU A 58 -6.09 16.05 -19.40
C GLU A 58 -6.18 15.47 -17.99
N MET A 59 -5.30 14.51 -17.64
CA MET A 59 -5.26 13.98 -16.27
C MET A 59 -4.76 15.04 -15.29
N ALA A 60 -3.72 15.81 -15.66
CA ALA A 60 -3.24 16.91 -14.85
C ALA A 60 -4.34 17.95 -14.60
N VAL A 61 -5.11 18.32 -15.62
CA VAL A 61 -6.26 19.23 -15.50
C VAL A 61 -7.33 18.64 -14.59
N ALA A 62 -7.68 17.37 -14.74
CA ALA A 62 -8.67 16.70 -13.90
C ALA A 62 -8.25 16.68 -12.41
N ILE A 63 -6.97 16.42 -12.12
CA ILE A 63 -6.43 16.42 -10.76
C ILE A 63 -6.51 17.83 -10.14
N VAL A 64 -6.17 18.88 -10.90
CA VAL A 64 -6.28 20.26 -10.42
C VAL A 64 -7.74 20.62 -10.15
N ALA A 65 -8.66 20.35 -11.08
CA ALA A 65 -10.09 20.61 -10.90
C ALA A 65 -10.67 19.88 -9.67
N ALA A 66 -10.20 18.66 -9.39
CA ALA A 66 -10.62 17.91 -8.21
C ALA A 66 -10.26 18.61 -6.88
N THR A 67 -9.25 19.49 -6.86
CA THR A 67 -8.91 20.30 -5.68
C THR A 67 -9.89 21.44 -5.43
N GLU A 68 -10.58 21.91 -6.48
CA GLU A 68 -11.59 22.97 -6.41
C GLU A 68 -12.97 22.42 -6.02
N GLY A 69 -13.27 21.18 -6.41
CA GLY A 69 -14.50 20.48 -6.05
C GLY A 69 -14.95 19.52 -7.14
N LEU A 70 -15.89 18.62 -6.84
CA LEU A 70 -16.44 17.73 -7.87
C LEU A 70 -17.29 18.49 -8.88
N GLU A 71 -17.99 19.52 -8.41
CA GLU A 71 -18.93 20.35 -9.15
C GLU A 71 -18.24 21.13 -10.29
N GLU A 72 -16.97 21.48 -10.10
CA GLU A 72 -16.14 22.19 -11.07
C GLU A 72 -15.55 21.26 -12.15
N MET A 73 -15.72 19.93 -12.00
CA MET A 73 -15.24 18.95 -12.96
C MET A 73 -16.26 18.67 -14.06
N SER A 74 -15.81 18.67 -15.32
CA SER A 74 -16.61 18.11 -16.41
C SER A 74 -16.91 16.62 -16.18
N PRO A 75 -17.99 16.07 -16.78
CA PRO A 75 -18.29 14.64 -16.68
C PRO A 75 -17.11 13.74 -17.07
N GLU A 76 -16.34 14.14 -18.10
CA GLU A 76 -15.17 13.43 -18.60
C GLU A 76 -14.03 13.44 -17.57
N HIS A 77 -13.67 14.62 -17.04
CA HIS A 77 -12.63 14.73 -16.01
C HIS A 77 -13.02 13.98 -14.74
N ARG A 78 -14.29 14.02 -14.35
CA ARG A 78 -14.80 13.27 -13.20
C ARG A 78 -14.61 11.78 -13.40
N MET A 79 -14.91 11.26 -14.58
CA MET A 79 -14.71 9.85 -14.92
C MET A 79 -13.21 9.48 -14.86
N MET A 80 -12.35 10.28 -15.50
CA MET A 80 -10.90 10.07 -15.51
C MET A 80 -10.34 10.03 -14.09
N TYR A 81 -10.67 11.01 -13.27
CA TYR A 81 -10.21 11.11 -11.89
C TYR A 81 -10.74 9.96 -11.01
N SER A 82 -11.99 9.53 -11.23
CA SER A 82 -12.57 8.39 -10.51
C SER A 82 -11.82 7.08 -10.77
N TYR A 83 -11.46 6.81 -12.04
CA TYR A 83 -10.66 5.63 -12.38
C TYR A 83 -9.22 5.75 -11.89
N PHE A 84 -8.63 6.94 -11.96
CA PHE A 84 -7.32 7.22 -11.37
C PHE A 84 -7.31 6.88 -9.88
N LEU A 85 -8.22 7.44 -9.09
CA LEU A 85 -8.31 7.18 -7.66
C LEU A 85 -8.62 5.71 -7.34
N THR A 86 -9.41 5.04 -8.16
CA THR A 86 -9.66 3.60 -8.00
C THR A 86 -8.35 2.80 -8.08
N GLY A 87 -7.48 3.13 -9.05
CA GLY A 87 -6.15 2.51 -9.18
C GLY A 87 -5.23 2.85 -8.00
N VAL A 88 -5.22 4.13 -7.59
CA VAL A 88 -4.43 4.61 -6.44
C VAL A 88 -4.82 3.87 -5.16
N TRP A 89 -6.11 3.78 -4.84
CA TRP A 89 -6.58 3.08 -3.64
C TRP A 89 -6.34 1.57 -3.69
N ARG A 90 -6.34 0.94 -4.87
CA ARG A 90 -5.94 -0.47 -5.01
C ARG A 90 -4.45 -0.67 -4.74
N GLU A 91 -3.60 0.27 -5.14
CA GLU A 91 -2.19 0.25 -4.75
C GLU A 91 -2.04 0.38 -3.23
N TRP A 92 -2.76 1.32 -2.61
CA TRP A 92 -2.71 1.51 -1.16
C TRP A 92 -3.18 0.28 -0.40
N GLU A 93 -4.30 -0.34 -0.81
CA GLU A 93 -4.81 -1.57 -0.21
C GLU A 93 -3.78 -2.70 -0.31
N ASN A 94 -3.11 -2.84 -1.46
CA ASN A 94 -2.03 -3.81 -1.63
C ASN A 94 -0.83 -3.49 -0.73
N SER A 95 -0.39 -2.23 -0.66
CA SER A 95 0.69 -1.80 0.23
C SER A 95 0.37 -2.07 1.70
N TYR A 96 -0.87 -1.80 2.13
CA TYR A 96 -1.37 -2.10 3.47
C TYR A 96 -1.38 -3.61 3.73
N TYR A 97 -1.88 -4.42 2.79
CA TYR A 97 -1.85 -5.87 2.91
C TYR A 97 -0.43 -6.41 3.10
N GLN A 98 0.54 -5.92 2.31
CA GLN A 98 1.93 -6.36 2.40
C GLN A 98 2.61 -5.94 3.71
N TYR A 99 2.27 -4.76 4.24
CA TYR A 99 2.67 -4.36 5.59
C TYR A 99 2.11 -5.33 6.65
N GLN A 100 0.84 -5.71 6.55
CA GLN A 100 0.24 -6.70 7.45
C GLN A 100 0.91 -8.09 7.36
N GLN A 101 1.51 -8.44 6.22
CA GLN A 101 2.29 -9.68 6.06
C GLN A 101 3.74 -9.55 6.58
N GLY A 102 4.16 -8.39 7.10
CA GLY A 102 5.53 -8.16 7.60
C GLY A 102 6.58 -8.01 6.50
N LEU A 103 6.15 -7.63 5.29
CA LEU A 103 7.07 -7.30 4.18
C LEU A 103 7.61 -5.87 4.26
N PHE A 104 6.89 -5.00 4.96
CA PHE A 104 7.33 -3.64 5.29
C PHE A 104 7.44 -3.49 6.79
N ASP A 105 8.52 -2.84 7.24
CA ASP A 105 8.64 -2.40 8.62
C ASP A 105 7.88 -1.08 8.82
N ALA A 106 7.55 -0.74 10.07
CA ALA A 106 6.74 0.45 10.37
C ALA A 106 7.37 1.75 9.82
N ASP A 107 8.68 1.93 10.01
CA ASP A 107 9.43 3.10 9.52
C ASP A 107 9.34 3.29 8.00
N GLU A 108 9.14 2.21 7.24
CA GLU A 108 8.96 2.26 5.79
C GLU A 108 7.50 2.50 5.40
N PHE A 109 6.56 1.92 6.15
CA PHE A 109 5.14 1.98 5.83
C PHE A 109 4.48 3.29 6.27
N GLU A 110 4.80 3.80 7.46
CA GLU A 110 4.17 4.99 8.04
C GLU A 110 4.25 6.24 7.13
N PRO A 111 5.39 6.58 6.49
CA PRO A 111 5.44 7.71 5.56
C PRO A 111 4.45 7.60 4.39
N ARG A 112 4.10 6.37 3.97
CA ARG A 112 3.09 6.15 2.92
C ARG A 112 1.70 6.60 3.40
N THR A 113 1.36 6.30 4.65
CA THR A 113 0.07 6.68 5.24
C THR A 113 -0.09 8.20 5.33
N LEU A 114 0.98 8.95 5.61
CA LEU A 114 0.98 10.41 5.58
C LEU A 114 0.66 10.95 4.17
N ARG A 115 1.27 10.36 3.14
CA ARG A 115 0.98 10.69 1.75
C ARG A 115 -0.46 10.32 1.35
N TRP A 116 -0.99 9.19 1.84
CA TRP A 116 -2.38 8.79 1.59
C TRP A 116 -3.35 9.80 2.19
N ARG A 117 -3.13 10.18 3.45
CA ARG A 117 -3.92 11.21 4.14
C ARG A 117 -3.93 12.52 3.35
N ALA A 118 -2.76 12.99 2.89
CA ALA A 118 -2.67 14.22 2.08
C ALA A 118 -3.46 14.13 0.76
N GLN A 119 -3.50 12.96 0.12
CA GLN A 119 -4.30 12.76 -1.10
C GLN A 119 -5.81 12.69 -0.84
N MET A 120 -6.23 12.57 0.43
CA MET A 120 -7.63 12.65 0.84
C MET A 120 -8.08 14.09 1.19
N GLU A 121 -7.18 15.08 1.13
CA GLU A 121 -7.49 16.51 1.38
C GLU A 121 -8.50 17.14 0.39
N PRO A 122 -8.49 16.78 -0.91
CA PRO A 122 -9.54 17.25 -1.82
C PRO A 122 -10.90 16.68 -1.45
N GLY A 123 -11.93 17.53 -1.42
CA GLY A 123 -13.31 17.10 -1.19
C GLY A 123 -13.78 16.05 -2.20
N ALA A 124 -13.29 16.15 -3.44
CA ALA A 124 -13.59 15.19 -4.50
C ALA A 124 -13.09 13.77 -4.19
N ALA A 125 -11.88 13.63 -3.64
CA ALA A 125 -11.34 12.34 -3.25
C ALA A 125 -12.20 11.69 -2.15
N ARG A 126 -12.60 12.46 -1.13
CA ARG A 126 -13.47 11.97 -0.05
C ARG A 126 -14.85 11.57 -0.55
N ALA A 127 -15.46 12.37 -1.41
CA ALA A 127 -16.78 12.07 -1.97
C ALA A 127 -16.76 10.80 -2.84
N LEU A 128 -15.72 10.62 -3.65
CA LEU A 128 -15.53 9.40 -4.43
C LEU A 128 -15.27 8.19 -3.54
N TRP A 129 -14.46 8.33 -2.49
CA TRP A 129 -14.24 7.29 -1.50
C TRP A 129 -15.54 6.86 -0.83
N ALA A 130 -16.39 7.81 -0.40
CA ALA A 130 -17.68 7.49 0.20
C ALA A 130 -18.56 6.60 -0.70
N GLY A 131 -18.50 6.79 -2.02
CA GLY A 131 -19.25 6.01 -3.00
C GLY A 131 -18.66 4.64 -3.31
N THR A 132 -17.35 4.45 -3.16
CA THR A 132 -16.64 3.22 -3.58
C THR A 132 -16.06 2.41 -2.43
N ARG A 133 -16.00 2.95 -1.20
CA ARG A 133 -15.26 2.35 -0.08
C ARG A 133 -15.61 0.89 0.17
N LEU A 134 -16.87 0.48 -0.05
CA LEU A 134 -17.33 -0.90 0.15
C LEU A 134 -16.67 -1.94 -0.79
N TRP A 135 -15.93 -1.51 -1.81
CA TRP A 135 -15.18 -2.39 -2.71
C TRP A 135 -13.82 -2.83 -2.17
N TYR A 136 -13.45 -2.33 -0.98
CA TYR A 136 -12.15 -2.55 -0.35
C TYR A 136 -12.28 -3.31 0.99
N ALA A 137 -11.18 -3.93 1.42
CA ALA A 137 -11.10 -4.74 2.62
C ALA A 137 -11.43 -3.93 3.89
N PRO A 138 -12.15 -4.51 4.89
CA PRO A 138 -12.53 -3.82 6.13
C PRO A 138 -11.37 -3.12 6.88
N GLY A 139 -10.21 -3.78 6.96
CA GLY A 139 -9.05 -3.22 7.64
C GLY A 139 -8.52 -1.97 6.93
N PHE A 140 -8.32 -2.05 5.61
CA PHE A 140 -7.89 -0.91 4.81
C PHE A 140 -8.92 0.23 4.82
N ARG A 141 -10.22 -0.10 4.74
CA ARG A 141 -11.29 0.89 4.86
C ARG A 141 -11.21 1.69 6.15
N SER A 142 -10.93 1.01 7.26
CA SER A 142 -10.82 1.67 8.58
C SER A 142 -9.67 2.67 8.63
N VAL A 143 -8.56 2.39 7.94
CA VAL A 143 -7.43 3.32 7.82
C VAL A 143 -7.82 4.58 7.05
N VAL A 144 -8.44 4.42 5.88
CA VAL A 144 -8.83 5.56 5.04
C VAL A 144 -9.99 6.35 5.65
N ASP A 145 -10.96 5.67 6.24
CA ASP A 145 -12.07 6.32 6.98
C ASP A 145 -11.52 7.16 8.14
N GLY A 146 -10.46 6.69 8.84
CA GLY A 146 -9.76 7.47 9.85
C GLY A 146 -9.19 8.78 9.33
N PHE A 147 -8.54 8.77 8.16
CA PHE A 147 -8.06 10.01 7.52
C PHE A 147 -9.21 10.98 7.20
N VAL A 148 -10.32 10.44 6.68
CA VAL A 148 -11.50 11.25 6.35
C VAL A 148 -12.08 11.92 7.60
N ASP A 149 -12.19 11.18 8.70
CA ASP A 149 -12.72 11.70 9.97
C ASP A 149 -11.81 12.79 10.56
N GLU A 150 -10.48 12.60 10.53
CA GLU A 150 -9.50 13.61 10.95
C GLU A 150 -9.63 14.90 10.14
N ILE A 151 -9.62 14.80 8.80
CA ILE A 151 -9.73 15.96 7.91
C ILE A 151 -11.05 16.72 8.16
N VAL A 152 -12.17 16.01 8.28
CA VAL A 152 -13.47 16.63 8.53
C VAL A 152 -13.50 17.32 9.89
N ALA A 153 -12.85 16.75 10.91
CA ALA A 153 -12.74 17.38 12.22
C ALA A 153 -11.91 18.67 12.16
N GLU A 154 -10.78 18.66 11.45
CA GLU A 154 -9.92 19.84 11.25
C GLU A 154 -10.68 20.98 10.54
N ILE A 155 -11.37 20.68 9.43
CA ILE A 155 -12.17 21.67 8.69
C ILE A 155 -13.20 22.34 9.60
N ARG A 156 -13.95 21.55 10.39
CA ARG A 156 -14.96 22.08 11.32
C ARG A 156 -14.38 23.00 12.38
N GLN A 157 -13.18 22.69 12.89
CA GLN A 157 -12.48 23.54 13.86
C GLN A 157 -12.11 24.88 13.24
N PHE A 158 -11.60 24.89 12.00
CA PHE A 158 -11.27 26.13 11.29
C PHE A 158 -12.50 27.00 11.00
N GLU A 159 -13.65 26.39 10.67
CA GLU A 159 -14.91 27.11 10.44
C GLU A 159 -15.47 27.74 11.72
N THR A 160 -15.36 27.04 12.86
CA THR A 160 -15.87 27.52 14.15
C THR A 160 -14.99 28.63 14.75
N ALA A 161 -13.74 28.75 14.29
CA ALA A 161 -12.79 29.77 14.76
C ALA A 161 -12.87 31.11 13.99
N ARG A 162 -13.72 31.21 12.97
CA ARG A 162 -14.01 32.44 12.20
C ARG A 162 -15.30 33.10 12.67
#